data_AF-A0A522W5Y5-F1
#
_entry.id   AF-A0A522W5Y5-F1
#
_cell.length_a   1.000
_cell.length_b   1.000
_cell.length_c   1.000
_cell.angle_alpha   90.00
_cell.angle_beta   90.00
_cell.angle_gamma   90.00
#
_symmetry.space_group_name_H-M   'P 1'
#
loop_
_entity.id
_entity.type
_entity.pdbx_description
1 polymer ?
#
loop_
_entity_poly.entity_id
_entity_poly.type
_entity_poly.pdbx_seq_one_letter_code
_entity_poly.pdbx_strand_id
1 'polypeptide(L)'
;MNHFLLISLILFTLGLWGVLRSASLLKIFMSVEVMLASINLFILSLAGDGAKSSVFIMFVWLISVAEISIVLALFILMYRRLKMMDVNTLKKLKW
;
A
#
# COMPACT_ATOMS: atom_id res chain seq x y z
N MET A 1 -5.42 -24.45 -4.70
CA MET A 1 -4.25 -23.58 -4.97
C MET A 1 -4.53 -22.49 -6.01
N ASN A 2 -5.10 -22.78 -7.19
CA ASN A 2 -5.37 -21.74 -8.20
C ASN A 2 -6.24 -20.56 -7.74
N HIS A 3 -7.17 -20.77 -6.81
CA HIS A 3 -8.06 -19.69 -6.35
C HIS A 3 -7.30 -18.56 -5.63
N PHE A 4 -6.30 -18.88 -4.80
CA PHE A 4 -5.52 -17.86 -4.08
C PHE A 4 -4.65 -17.03 -5.02
N LEU A 5 -4.09 -17.67 -6.07
CA LEU A 5 -3.31 -16.99 -7.09
C LEU A 5 -4.17 -16.00 -7.89
N LEU A 6 -5.37 -16.41 -8.31
CA LEU A 6 -6.34 -15.52 -8.97
C LEU A 6 -6.74 -14.34 -8.08
N ILE A 7 -7.02 -14.60 -6.80
CA ILE A 7 -7.38 -13.55 -5.83
C ILE A 7 -6.24 -12.55 -5.66
N SER A 8 -4.99 -13.02 -5.51
CA SER A 8 -3.82 -12.12 -5.40
C SER A 8 -3.63 -11.24 -6.64
N LEU A 9 -3.87 -11.78 -7.83
CA LEU A 9 -3.76 -11.03 -9.08
C LEU A 9 -4.83 -9.94 -9.17
N ILE A 10 -6.06 -10.27 -8.81
CA ILE A 10 -7.19 -9.33 -8.79
C ILE A 10 -6.92 -8.20 -7.79
N LEU A 11 -6.56 -8.51 -6.54
CA LEU A 11 -6.25 -7.48 -5.55
C LEU A 11 -5.05 -6.61 -5.98
N PHE A 12 -4.02 -7.21 -6.59
CA PHE A 12 -2.87 -6.46 -7.07
C PHE A 12 -3.26 -5.47 -8.18
N THR A 13 -4.08 -5.90 -9.14
CA THR A 13 -4.57 -5.02 -10.21
C THR A 13 -5.49 -3.92 -9.70
N LEU A 14 -6.30 -4.18 -8.66
CA LEU A 14 -7.12 -3.17 -7.99
C LEU A 14 -6.25 -2.14 -7.26
N GLY A 15 -5.20 -2.59 -6.56
CA GLY A 15 -4.22 -1.71 -5.94
C GLY A 15 -3.51 -0.82 -6.98
N LEU A 16 -3.04 -1.41 -8.07
CA LEU A 16 -2.46 -0.67 -9.20
C LEU A 16 -3.41 0.38 -9.76
N TRP A 17 -4.68 0.02 -9.97
CA TRP A 17 -5.67 0.96 -10.48
C TRP A 17 -5.94 2.11 -9.50
N GLY A 18 -5.96 1.82 -8.20
CA GLY A 18 -6.06 2.81 -7.12
C GLY A 18 -4.90 3.82 -7.13
N VAL A 19 -3.66 3.35 -7.33
CA VAL A 19 -2.48 4.22 -7.45
C VAL A 19 -2.59 5.14 -8.66
N LEU A 20 -2.96 4.61 -9.83
CA LEU A 20 -3.02 5.41 -11.06
C LEU A 20 -4.13 6.47 -11.04
N ARG A 21 -5.23 6.24 -10.31
CA ARG A 21 -6.40 7.12 -10.31
C ARG A 21 -6.49 8.06 -9.11
N SER A 22 -5.56 7.96 -8.16
CA SER A 22 -5.64 8.72 -6.91
C SER A 22 -5.11 10.14 -7.06
N ALA A 23 -5.99 11.12 -6.80
CA ALA A 23 -5.64 12.54 -6.76
C ALA A 23 -5.09 13.01 -5.39
N SER A 24 -5.17 12.17 -4.36
CA SER A 24 -4.73 12.51 -3.00
C SER A 24 -3.64 11.55 -2.54
N LEU A 25 -2.62 12.08 -1.86
CA LEU A 25 -1.48 11.31 -1.36
C LEU A 25 -1.90 10.13 -0.47
N LEU A 26 -2.89 10.35 0.41
CA LEU A 26 -3.42 9.32 1.30
C LEU A 26 -3.98 8.11 0.53
N LYS A 27 -4.72 8.35 -0.56
CA LYS A 27 -5.26 7.27 -1.41
C LYS A 27 -4.15 6.48 -2.13
N ILE A 28 -3.02 7.12 -2.46
CA ILE A 28 -1.86 6.42 -3.02
C ILE A 28 -1.30 5.44 -1.98
N PHE A 29 -1.02 5.89 -0.75
CA PHE A 29 -0.50 5.04 0.32
C PHE A 29 -1.44 3.86 0.64
N MET A 30 -2.74 4.09 0.74
CA MET A 30 -3.71 3.01 0.96
C MET A 30 -3.70 1.98 -0.18
N SER A 31 -3.46 2.41 -1.42
CA SER A 31 -3.39 1.50 -2.57
C SER A 31 -2.10 0.67 -2.55
N VAL A 32 -0.98 1.26 -2.10
CA VAL A 32 0.30 0.55 -1.90
C VAL A 32 0.17 -0.53 -0.84
N GLU A 33 -0.51 -0.28 0.27
CA GLU A 33 -0.78 -1.29 1.32
C GLU A 33 -1.56 -2.49 0.77
N VAL A 34 -2.59 -2.24 -0.06
CA VAL A 34 -3.35 -3.30 -0.73
C VAL A 34 -2.45 -4.11 -1.69
N MET A 35 -1.54 -3.46 -2.41
CA MET A 35 -0.56 -4.15 -3.27
C MET A 35 0.39 -5.04 -2.45
N LEU A 36 0.91 -4.56 -1.32
CA LEU A 36 1.77 -5.34 -0.42
C LEU A 36 1.03 -6.56 0.16
N ALA A 37 -0.23 -6.40 0.56
CA ALA A 37 -1.07 -7.51 1.00
C ALA A 37 -1.30 -8.56 -0.10
N SER A 38 -1.44 -8.12 -1.36
CA SER A 38 -1.61 -9.01 -2.51
C SER A 38 -0.38 -9.86 -2.78
N ILE A 39 0.82 -9.27 -2.65
CA ILE A 39 2.10 -9.96 -2.82
C ILE A 39 2.27 -11.05 -1.76
N ASN A 40 1.89 -10.79 -0.51
CA ASN A 40 1.92 -11.79 0.55
C ASN A 40 1.01 -12.99 0.24
N LEU A 41 -0.18 -12.75 -0.29
CA LEU A 41 -1.09 -13.81 -0.73
C LEU A 41 -0.54 -14.60 -1.93
N PHE A 42 0.13 -13.92 -2.87
CA PHE A 42 0.80 -14.57 -3.99
C PHE A 42 1.90 -15.52 -3.53
N ILE A 43 2.73 -15.08 -2.58
CA ILE A 43 3.80 -15.90 -1.97
C ILE A 43 3.19 -17.11 -1.25
N LEU A 44 2.13 -16.91 -0.46
CA LEU A 44 1.44 -18.00 0.21
C LEU A 44 0.86 -19.02 -0.78
N SER A 45 0.31 -18.54 -1.91
CA SER A 45 -0.23 -19.41 -2.96
C SER A 45 0.84 -20.23 -3.68
N LEU A 46 2.07 -19.72 -3.82
CA LEU A 46 3.19 -20.40 -4.49
C LEU A 46 3.95 -21.33 -3.55
N ALA A 47 4.24 -20.88 -2.34
CA ALA A 47 5.10 -21.59 -1.38
C ALA A 47 4.32 -22.52 -0.44
N GLY A 48 2.99 -22.38 -0.34
CA GLY A 48 2.15 -23.11 0.61
C GLY A 48 2.36 -22.67 2.07
N ASP A 49 1.72 -23.39 3.00
CA ASP A 49 1.88 -23.19 4.46
C ASP A 49 3.22 -23.77 4.96
N GLY A 50 4.31 -23.08 4.63
CA GLY A 50 5.65 -23.41 5.09
C GLY A 50 6.18 -22.35 6.07
N ALA A 51 7.03 -22.77 7.01
CA ALA A 51 7.64 -21.84 7.98
C ALA A 51 8.36 -20.65 7.30
N LYS A 52 8.88 -20.84 6.08
CA LYS A 52 9.57 -19.79 5.31
C LYS A 52 8.62 -18.72 4.77
N SER A 53 7.44 -19.09 4.27
CA SER A 53 6.45 -18.13 3.75
C SER A 53 5.86 -17.31 4.89
N SER A 54 5.57 -17.94 6.03
CA SER A 54 5.06 -17.25 7.23
C SER A 54 6.01 -16.18 7.76
N VAL A 55 7.32 -16.46 7.80
CA VAL A 55 8.33 -15.47 8.24
C VAL A 55 8.34 -14.26 7.30
N PHE A 56 8.27 -14.47 5.98
CA PHE A 56 8.25 -13.36 5.03
C PHE A 56 6.99 -12.49 5.18
N ILE A 57 5.83 -13.10 5.37
CA ILE A 57 4.56 -12.39 5.58
C ILE A 57 4.63 -11.52 6.85
N MET A 58 5.22 -12.04 7.93
CA MET A 58 5.42 -11.28 9.18
C MET A 58 6.32 -10.05 8.97
N PHE A 59 7.38 -10.16 8.17
CA PHE A 59 8.22 -9.00 7.85
C PHE A 59 7.46 -7.92 7.10
N VAL A 60 6.63 -8.30 6.12
CA VAL A 60 5.82 -7.31 5.38
C VAL A 60 4.81 -6.64 6.30
N TRP A 61 4.17 -7.37 7.20
CA TRP A 61 3.28 -6.76 8.20
C TRP A 61 4.01 -5.78 9.13
N LEU A 62 5.20 -6.14 9.60
CA LEU A 62 6.05 -5.24 10.41
C LEU A 62 6.38 -3.94 9.67
N ILE A 63 6.74 -4.04 8.38
CA ILE A 63 7.06 -2.90 7.53
C ILE A 63 5.81 -2.02 7.32
N SER A 64 4.65 -2.62 7.01
CA SER A 64 3.38 -1.90 6.85
C SER A 64 3.02 -1.10 8.12
N VAL A 65 3.18 -1.69 9.31
CA VAL A 65 2.90 -0.97 10.57
C VAL A 65 3.84 0.22 10.75
N ALA A 66 5.12 0.06 10.42
CA ALA A 66 6.11 1.13 10.49
C ALA A 66 5.79 2.26 9.49
N GLU A 67 5.38 1.91 8.26
CA GLU A 67 5.00 2.87 7.22
C GLU A 67 3.77 3.69 7.63
N ILE A 68 2.69 3.05 8.06
CA ILE A 68 1.45 3.72 8.48
C ILE A 68 1.72 4.73 9.60
N SER A 69 2.61 4.41 10.54
CA SER A 69 3.00 5.31 11.63
C SER A 69 3.64 6.59 11.09
N ILE A 70 4.52 6.47 10.09
CA ILE A 70 5.20 7.60 9.44
C ILE A 70 4.20 8.42 8.60
N VAL A 71 3.34 7.75 7.83
CA VAL A 71 2.33 8.39 6.98
C VAL A 71 1.36 9.22 7.82
N LEU A 72 0.89 8.69 8.95
CA LEU A 72 0.02 9.43 9.87
C LEU A 72 0.70 10.66 10.47
N ALA A 73 1.96 10.53 10.89
CA ALA A 73 2.74 11.66 11.41
C ALA A 73 2.90 12.77 10.35
N LEU A 74 3.25 12.38 9.11
CA LEU A 74 3.34 13.30 7.98
C LEU A 74 1.99 13.95 7.68
N PHE A 75 0.90 13.18 7.75
CA PHE A 75 -0.44 13.65 7.50
C PHE A 75 -0.87 14.73 8.51
N ILE A 76 -0.62 14.52 9.80
CA ILE A 76 -0.92 15.51 10.85
C ILE A 76 -0.11 16.80 10.62
N LEU A 77 1.17 16.67 10.27
CA LEU A 77 2.04 17.83 9.99
C LEU A 77 1.56 18.61 8.75
N MET A 78 1.20 17.92 7.67
CA MET A 78 0.65 18.54 6.46
C MET A 78 -0.69 19.20 6.72
N TYR A 79 -1.60 18.54 7.45
CA TYR A 79 -2.91 19.09 7.77
C TYR A 79 -2.80 20.38 8.58
N ARG A 80 -1.85 20.44 9.53
CA ARG A 80 -1.54 21.66 10.30
C ARG A 80 -0.96 22.80 9.45
N ARG A 81 -0.19 22.50 8.40
CA ARG A 81 0.53 23.51 7.59
C ARG A 81 -0.24 23.99 6.36
N LEU A 82 -0.93 23.10 5.66
CA LEU A 82 -1.46 23.36 4.31
C LEU A 82 -2.98 23.45 4.23
N LYS A 83 -3.74 23.02 5.27
CA LYS A 83 -5.23 22.95 5.32
C LYS A 83 -5.93 22.29 4.11
N MET A 84 -5.20 21.86 3.08
CA MET A 84 -5.70 21.37 1.81
C MET A 84 -4.95 20.09 1.44
N MET A 85 -5.71 19.03 1.21
CA MET A 85 -5.27 17.64 1.06
C MET A 85 -5.04 17.24 -0.41
N ASP A 86 -4.79 18.20 -1.30
CA ASP A 86 -4.80 17.98 -2.75
C ASP A 86 -3.38 17.99 -3.33
N VAL A 87 -3.00 16.90 -3.99
CA VAL A 87 -1.67 16.69 -4.59
C VAL A 87 -1.43 17.69 -5.74
N ASN A 88 -2.51 18.18 -6.35
CA ASN A 88 -2.42 19.22 -7.39
C ASN A 88 -1.84 20.55 -6.88
N THR A 89 -1.95 20.83 -5.57
CA THR A 89 -1.39 22.06 -4.97
C THR A 89 0.14 22.01 -4.87
N LEU A 90 0.72 20.81 -4.77
CA LEU A 90 2.19 20.63 -4.77
C LEU A 90 2.80 20.84 -6.16
N LYS A 91 2.01 20.70 -7.22
CA LYS A 91 2.43 20.98 -8.60
C LYS A 91 2.68 22.47 -8.85
N LYS A 92 2.16 23.37 -7.99
CA LYS A 92 2.41 24.83 -8.04
C LYS A 92 3.77 25.26 -7.46
N LEU A 93 4.56 24.35 -6.89
CA LEU A 93 5.91 24.64 -6.39
C LEU A 93 7.02 24.30 -7.39
N LYS A 94 6.68 23.81 -8.59
CA LYS A 94 7.62 23.86 -9.72
C LYS A 94 7.63 25.28 -10.25
N TRP A 95 8.76 25.96 -10.03
CA TRP A 95 9.17 27.13 -10.78
C TRP A 95 9.23 26.81 -12.27
#